data_AF-A0A6C0H657-F1
#
_entry.id   AF-A0A6C0H657-F1
#
_cell.length_a   1.000
_cell.length_b   1.000
_cell.length_c   1.000
_cell.angle_alpha   90.00
_cell.angle_beta   90.00
_cell.angle_gamma   90.00
#
_symmetry.space_group_name_H-M   'P 1'
#
loop_
_entity.id
_entity.type
_entity.pdbx_description
1 polymer ?
#
loop_
_entity_poly.entity_id
_entity_poly.type
_entity_poly.pdbx_seq_one_letter_code
_entity_poly.pdbx_strand_id
1 'polypeptide(L)'
;MTISDYFDFNEFVKRFIKYLIEGFIIAIVAYVIPKQKLNIEEIIIIGLTASVVFSILDNYLPAIAVSARTGVGFGVGASLIGFPFGL
;
A
#
# COMPACT_ATOMS: atom_id res chain seq x y z
N MET A 1 12.37 29.38 -7.95
CA MET A 1 12.40 27.91 -7.85
C MET A 1 11.45 27.38 -8.90
N THR A 2 11.98 26.69 -9.91
CA THR A 2 11.39 26.52 -11.24
C THR A 2 10.43 25.32 -11.30
N ILE A 3 9.38 25.45 -12.11
CA ILE A 3 8.24 24.54 -12.31
C ILE A 3 8.61 23.31 -13.19
N SER A 4 9.88 22.92 -13.29
CA SER A 4 10.38 21.93 -14.26
C SER A 4 10.64 20.52 -13.70
N ASP A 5 10.33 20.27 -12.42
CA ASP A 5 10.65 18.99 -11.73
C ASP A 5 9.43 18.16 -11.28
N TYR A 6 8.19 18.50 -11.63
CA TYR A 6 7.01 17.92 -10.94
C TYR A 6 6.14 16.95 -11.73
N PHE A 7 6.51 16.59 -12.96
CA PHE A 7 5.95 15.43 -13.66
C PHE A 7 7.09 14.47 -13.99
N ASP A 8 7.60 13.80 -12.96
CA ASP A 8 8.43 12.62 -13.13
C ASP A 8 7.60 11.49 -13.76
N PHE A 9 7.37 11.56 -15.07
CA PHE A 9 6.81 10.45 -15.84
C PHE A 9 7.59 9.16 -15.59
N ASN A 10 8.90 9.30 -15.32
CA ASN A 10 9.76 8.21 -14.86
C ASN A 10 9.30 7.62 -13.52
N GLU A 11 8.93 8.44 -12.54
CA GLU A 11 8.39 7.98 -11.25
C GLU A 11 7.01 7.32 -11.44
N PHE A 12 6.14 7.92 -12.25
CA PHE A 12 4.83 7.33 -12.58
C PHE A 12 4.97 5.95 -13.23
N VAL A 13 5.86 5.81 -14.22
CA VAL A 13 6.13 4.53 -14.90
C VAL A 13 6.73 3.51 -13.93
N LYS A 14 7.66 3.92 -13.05
CA LYS A 14 8.22 3.04 -12.01
C LYS A 14 7.13 2.52 -11.07
N ARG A 15 6.23 3.40 -10.60
CA ARG A 15 5.10 3.01 -9.74
C ARG A 15 4.14 2.09 -10.49
N PHE A 16 3.82 2.39 -11.75
CA PHE A 16 2.95 1.56 -12.59
C PHE A 16 3.50 0.14 -12.78
N ILE A 17 4.79 0.02 -13.12
CA ILE A 17 5.46 -1.29 -13.26
C ILE A 17 5.43 -2.05 -11.94
N LYS A 18 5.68 -1.37 -10.81
CA LYS A 18 5.62 -1.97 -9.48
C LYS A 18 4.25 -2.60 -9.19
N TYR A 19 3.14 -1.88 -9.41
CA TYR A 19 1.80 -2.39 -9.14
C TYR A 19 1.39 -3.55 -10.06
N LEU A 20 1.91 -3.58 -11.29
CA LEU A 20 1.68 -4.68 -12.23
C LEU A 20 2.37 -5.96 -11.73
N ILE A 21 3.62 -5.85 -11.27
CA ILE A 21 4.38 -6.97 -10.70
C ILE A 21 3.71 -7.49 -9.42
N GLU A 22 3.25 -6.60 -8.54
CA GLU A 22 2.53 -6.98 -7.32
C GLU A 22 1.25 -7.76 -7.62
N GLY A 23 0.43 -7.27 -8.56
CA GLY A 23 -0.77 -7.99 -9.04
C GLY A 23 -0.46 -9.36 -9.64
N PHE A 24 0.66 -9.48 -10.36
CA PHE A 24 1.10 -10.74 -10.95
C PHE A 24 1.52 -11.78 -9.89
N ILE A 25 2.26 -11.35 -8.86
CA ILE A 25 2.62 -12.23 -7.73
C ILE A 25 1.36 -12.78 -7.06
N ILE A 26 0.34 -11.95 -6.87
CA ILE A 26 -0.92 -12.35 -6.22
C ILE A 26 -1.72 -13.32 -7.09
N ALA A 27 -1.70 -13.14 -8.42
CA ALA A 27 -2.28 -14.10 -9.35
C ALA A 27 -1.60 -15.48 -9.25
N ILE A 28 -0.26 -15.53 -9.13
CA ILE A 28 0.48 -16.78 -8.89
C ILE A 28 0.08 -17.40 -7.56
N VAL A 29 -0.04 -16.60 -6.50
CA VAL A 29 -0.47 -17.08 -5.17
C VAL A 29 -1.88 -17.66 -5.23
N ALA A 30 -2.81 -16.99 -5.93
CA ALA A 30 -4.16 -17.47 -6.15
C ALA A 30 -4.22 -18.76 -6.97
N TYR A 31 -3.23 -19.03 -7.83
CA TYR A 31 -3.11 -20.31 -8.53
C TYR A 31 -2.54 -21.43 -7.65
N VAL A 32 -1.58 -21.13 -6.77
CA VAL A 32 -0.81 -22.14 -6.03
C VAL A 32 -1.47 -22.57 -4.71
N ILE A 33 -2.13 -21.66 -3.99
CA ILE A 33 -2.67 -21.95 -2.65
C ILE A 33 -3.97 -22.78 -2.63
N PRO A 34 -4.96 -22.59 -3.54
CA PRO A 34 -6.27 -23.17 -3.31
C PRO A 34 -6.29 -24.68 -3.55
N LYS A 35 -6.93 -25.40 -2.64
CA LYS A 35 -7.15 -26.86 -2.74
C LYS A 35 -8.16 -27.23 -3.84
N GLN A 36 -8.98 -26.28 -4.27
CA GLN A 36 -9.93 -26.40 -5.37
C GLN A 36 -9.44 -25.52 -6.52
N LYS A 37 -9.45 -26.06 -7.75
CA LYS A 37 -8.96 -25.32 -8.92
C LYS A 37 -9.86 -24.12 -9.16
N LEU A 38 -9.29 -22.91 -9.03
CA LEU A 38 -9.92 -21.68 -9.48
C LEU A 38 -9.86 -21.60 -11.00
N ASN A 39 -10.86 -20.97 -11.62
CA ASN A 39 -10.84 -20.71 -13.04
C ASN A 39 -9.76 -19.66 -13.36
N ILE A 40 -9.17 -19.77 -14.55
CA ILE A 40 -8.14 -18.82 -15.02
C ILE A 40 -8.71 -17.38 -15.04
N GLU A 41 -9.99 -17.23 -15.38
CA GLU A 41 -10.70 -15.95 -15.33
C GLU A 41 -10.73 -15.36 -13.90
N GLU A 42 -11.01 -16.18 -12.88
CA GLU A 42 -11.04 -15.74 -11.48
C GLU A 42 -9.66 -15.28 -11.01
N ILE A 43 -8.61 -16.02 -11.39
CA ILE A 43 -7.22 -15.69 -11.03
C ILE A 43 -6.81 -14.34 -11.66
N ILE A 44 -7.20 -14.10 -12.92
CA ILE A 44 -6.93 -12.84 -13.61
C ILE A 44 -7.68 -11.69 -12.93
N ILE A 45 -8.96 -11.89 -12.57
CA ILE A 45 -9.76 -10.88 -11.86
C ILE A 45 -9.16 -10.57 -10.48
N ILE A 46 -8.72 -11.59 -9.73
CA ILE A 46 -8.06 -11.42 -8.44
C ILE A 46 -6.77 -10.59 -8.59
N GLY A 47 -5.90 -10.94 -9.55
CA GLY A 47 -4.66 -10.21 -9.80
C GLY A 47 -4.88 -8.75 -10.20
N LEU A 48 -5.84 -8.49 -11.10
CA LEU A 48 -6.18 -7.14 -11.55
C LEU A 48 -6.79 -6.29 -10.42
N THR A 49 -7.75 -6.86 -9.69
CA THR A 49 -8.38 -6.18 -8.55
C THR A 49 -7.36 -5.86 -7.48
N ALA A 50 -6.46 -6.81 -7.18
CA ALA A 50 -5.40 -6.59 -6.22
C ALA A 50 -4.42 -5.50 -6.67
N SER A 51 -4.03 -5.48 -7.95
CA SER A 51 -3.17 -4.41 -8.50
C SER A 51 -3.80 -3.01 -8.33
N VAL A 52 -5.11 -2.88 -8.56
CA VAL A 52 -5.85 -1.63 -8.32
C VAL A 52 -5.86 -1.26 -6.84
N VAL A 53 -6.14 -2.21 -5.94
CA VAL A 53 -6.17 -1.96 -4.49
C VAL A 53 -4.79 -1.57 -3.96
N PHE A 54 -3.71 -2.26 -4.39
CA PHE A 54 -2.34 -1.93 -4.00
C PHE A 54 -1.88 -0.59 -4.55
N SER A 55 -2.25 -0.26 -5.80
CA SER A 55 -1.95 1.05 -6.38
C SER A 55 -2.61 2.19 -5.59
N ILE A 56 -3.87 2.02 -5.20
CA ILE A 56 -4.57 2.98 -4.33
C ILE A 56 -3.83 3.06 -3.00
N LEU A 57 -3.63 1.93 -2.33
CA LEU A 57 -3.00 1.88 -1.02
C LEU A 57 -1.65 2.62 -1.03
N ASP A 58 -0.76 2.32 -1.97
CA ASP A 58 0.57 2.92 -2.04
C ASP A 58 0.56 4.44 -2.31
N ASN A 59 -0.44 4.94 -3.03
CA ASN A 59 -0.61 6.39 -3.22
C ASN A 59 -1.16 7.09 -1.98
N TYR A 60 -1.96 6.41 -1.15
CA TYR A 60 -2.52 6.94 0.10
C TYR A 60 -1.69 6.63 1.35
N LEU A 61 -0.75 5.69 1.28
CA LEU A 61 0.19 5.35 2.34
C LEU A 61 0.86 6.58 2.98
N PRO A 62 1.38 7.59 2.26
CA PRO A 62 2.02 8.73 2.91
C PRO A 62 1.06 9.54 3.80
N ALA A 63 -0.19 9.72 3.38
CA ALA A 63 -1.19 10.45 4.15
C ALA A 63 -1.59 9.69 5.43
N ILE A 64 -1.74 8.37 5.33
CA ILE A 64 -2.10 7.51 6.47
C ILE A 64 -0.91 7.33 7.43
N ALA A 65 0.31 7.20 6.89
CA ALA A 65 1.52 6.96 7.68
C ALA A 65 1.95 8.15 8.55
N VAL A 66 1.61 9.39 8.16
CA VAL A 66 1.88 10.56 9.01
C VAL A 66 0.99 10.53 10.24
N SER A 67 -0.32 10.38 10.08
CA SER A 67 -1.29 10.31 11.19
C SER A 67 -1.04 9.10 12.10
N ALA A 68 -0.64 7.96 11.54
CA ALA A 68 -0.28 6.78 12.32
C ALA A 68 0.97 7.02 13.17
N ARG A 69 2.03 7.64 12.61
CA ARG A 69 3.26 7.96 13.35
C ARG A 69 3.05 9.03 14.41
N THR A 70 2.23 10.04 14.16
CA THR A 70 1.92 11.08 15.15
C THR A 70 1.05 10.54 16.28
N GLY A 71 0.04 9.73 15.97
CA GLY A 71 -0.82 9.08 16.98
C GLY A 71 -0.05 8.08 17.86
N VAL A 72 0.79 7.23 17.27
CA VAL A 72 1.63 6.29 18.01
C VAL A 72 2.74 7.02 18.78
N GLY A 73 3.37 8.04 18.18
CA GLY A 73 4.39 8.86 18.84
C GLY A 73 3.84 9.62 20.04
N PHE A 74 2.63 10.17 19.92
CA PHE A 74 1.91 10.78 21.03
C PHE A 74 1.51 9.73 22.08
N GLY A 75 0.95 8.59 21.66
CA GLY A 75 0.53 7.53 22.58
C GLY A 75 1.70 6.99 23.41
N VAL A 76 2.82 6.67 22.78
CA VAL A 76 4.04 6.19 23.47
C VAL A 76 4.63 7.28 24.36
N GLY A 77 4.71 8.53 23.88
CA GLY A 77 5.23 9.65 24.67
C GLY A 77 4.34 9.98 25.88
N ALA A 78 3.02 9.95 25.70
CA ALA A 78 2.02 10.17 26.74
C ALA A 78 2.02 9.07 27.79
N SER A 79 2.15 7.80 27.38
CA SER A 79 2.28 6.67 28.30
C SER A 79 3.58 6.72 29.12
N LEU A 80 4.66 7.27 28.59
CA LEU A 80 5.93 7.39 29.31
C LEU A 80 5.88 8.45 30.44
N ILE A 81 5.04 9.47 30.30
CA ILE A 81 4.89 10.56 31.29
C ILE A 81 3.57 10.51 32.07
N GLY A 82 2.76 9.46 31.93
CA GLY A 82 1.48 9.32 32.65
C GLY A 82 0.38 10.30 32.23
N PHE A 83 0.45 10.89 31.04
CA PHE A 83 -0.56 11.83 30.52
C PHE A 83 -1.90 11.11 30.25
N PRO A 84 -3.09 11.70 30.56
CA PRO A 84 -3.40 13.10 30.89
C PRO A 84 -3.61 13.44 32.37
N PHE A 85 -3.54 12.45 33.28
CA PHE A 85 -3.89 12.61 34.70
C PHE A 85 -2.73 12.26 35.64
N GLY A 86 -1.49 12.41 35.15
CA GLY A 86 -0.27 11.90 35.79
C GLY A 86 -0.15 12.23 37.28
N LEU A 87 0.01 11.16 38.07
CA LEU A 87 0.67 11.15 39.38
C LEU A 87 2.16 10.84 39.17
#